data_AF-A0A348MY71-F1
#
_entry.id   AF-A0A348MY71-F1
#
_cell.length_a   1.000
_cell.length_b   1.000
_cell.length_c   1.000
_cell.angle_alpha   90.00
_cell.angle_beta   90.00
_cell.angle_gamma   90.00
#
_symmetry.space_group_name_H-M   'P 1'
#
loop_
_entity.id
_entity.type
_entity.pdbx_description
1 polymer ?
#
loop_
_entity_poly.entity_id
_entity_poly.type
_entity_poly.pdbx_seq_one_letter_code
_entity_poly.pdbx_strand_id
1 'polypeptide(L)'
;MKSNKYLGYKAFALLALVALVSSHSAFAGSISNCTGGSGDYSDAPSSYGVACHDTNRWQQLGNSDASLFGDSISTNDNNNVGWTSESAPNTVDSGDNGVSWATSTDGITWSNFNQSNDLVQGEFVKFQVDVQRSAEGNHKYDEYKLWLDWFGNDTFNETDVVMNGSWMKNEDSDGVEFTGTLTSNFYNNDLQAFNSPDEFGSFFSNAIQVPINSILGELWMRARVICENSLNTSSVQLLATGYYHQGEVEDYALNVVNKVSEPGTAILFSTVLLGLMLRRKKHA
;
A
#
# COMPACT_ATOMS: atom_id res chain seq x y z
N MET A 1 44.18 45.43 36.33
CA MET A 1 42.97 45.99 35.71
C MET A 1 42.30 44.93 34.85
N LYS A 2 40.96 44.95 34.82
CA LYS A 2 40.00 43.91 34.46
C LYS A 2 39.97 43.52 32.96
N SER A 3 39.73 42.22 32.70
CA SER A 3 38.71 41.62 31.81
C SER A 3 38.65 42.10 30.33
N ASN A 4 38.66 41.22 29.32
CA ASN A 4 37.45 40.48 28.92
C ASN A 4 37.77 39.23 28.08
N LYS A 5 37.39 38.07 28.62
CA LYS A 5 37.20 36.80 27.90
C LYS A 5 35.76 36.73 27.40
N TYR A 6 35.43 37.29 26.23
CA TYR A 6 34.11 37.08 25.58
C TYR A 6 34.18 37.33 24.06
N LEU A 7 35.12 36.69 23.38
CA LEU A 7 35.18 36.73 21.91
C LEU A 7 35.42 35.34 21.30
N GLY A 8 34.95 34.31 21.98
CA GLY A 8 34.67 33.00 21.38
C GLY A 8 33.16 32.82 21.34
N TYR A 9 32.65 32.12 20.31
CA TYR A 9 31.26 31.65 20.14
C TYR A 9 30.24 32.48 19.33
N LYS A 10 30.63 33.46 18.52
CA LYS A 10 29.65 34.12 17.61
C LYS A 10 29.99 34.17 16.12
N ALA A 11 31.11 33.58 15.68
CA ALA A 11 31.52 33.64 14.27
C ALA A 11 31.44 32.30 13.50
N PHE A 12 31.05 31.19 14.15
CA PHE A 12 30.96 29.87 13.50
C PHE A 12 29.53 29.32 13.35
N ALA A 13 28.51 30.09 13.73
CA ALA A 13 27.11 29.66 13.65
C ALA A 13 26.34 30.22 12.44
N LEU A 14 26.98 31.00 11.57
CA LEU A 14 26.26 31.76 10.52
C LEU A 14 26.56 31.32 9.08
N LEU A 15 27.38 30.29 8.86
CA LEU A 15 27.67 29.76 7.51
C LEU A 15 27.09 28.36 7.25
N ALA A 16 26.32 27.81 8.18
CA ALA A 16 25.63 26.52 8.04
C ALA A 16 24.13 26.66 7.71
N LEU A 17 23.65 27.87 7.39
CA LEU A 17 22.21 28.18 7.31
C LEU A 17 21.75 28.75 5.96
N VAL A 18 22.41 28.43 4.85
CA VAL A 18 22.03 28.95 3.51
C VAL A 18 22.04 27.88 2.39
N ALA A 19 21.96 26.58 2.73
CA ALA A 19 22.01 25.54 1.69
C ALA A 19 20.97 24.41 1.81
N LEU A 20 19.87 24.61 2.54
CA LEU A 20 18.80 23.61 2.68
C LEU A 20 17.43 24.28 2.90
N VAL A 21 17.03 25.17 2.00
CA VAL A 21 15.61 25.57 1.88
C VAL A 21 15.27 25.76 0.41
N SER A 22 15.19 24.65 -0.31
CA SER A 22 14.21 24.49 -1.37
C SER A 22 13.20 23.46 -0.87
N SER A 23 12.47 23.86 0.18
CA SER A 23 11.19 23.24 0.51
C SER A 23 10.29 23.47 -0.70
N HIS A 24 10.16 22.43 -1.53
CA HIS A 24 9.07 22.34 -2.47
C HIS A 24 7.82 22.34 -1.62
N SER A 25 7.08 23.45 -1.66
CA SER A 25 5.72 23.48 -1.17
C SER A 25 4.92 22.53 -2.06
N ALA A 26 4.74 21.29 -1.60
CA ALA A 26 3.67 20.45 -2.12
C ALA A 26 2.37 21.14 -1.69
N PHE A 27 1.69 21.74 -2.67
CA PHE A 27 0.38 22.33 -2.46
C PHE A 27 -0.60 21.18 -2.19
N ALA A 28 -1.01 21.03 -0.93
CA ALA A 28 -2.14 20.19 -0.56
C ALA A 28 -3.40 20.83 -1.16
N GLY A 29 -3.94 20.20 -2.21
CA GLY A 29 -5.34 20.37 -2.56
C GLY A 29 -6.19 19.98 -1.36
N SER A 30 -7.31 20.67 -1.15
CA SER A 30 -8.15 20.53 0.05
C SER A 30 -8.62 19.08 0.24
N ILE A 31 -8.00 18.38 1.19
CA ILE A 31 -8.48 17.13 1.78
C ILE A 31 -9.71 17.48 2.64
N SER A 32 -10.86 16.86 2.37
CA SER A 32 -12.00 16.89 3.29
C SER A 32 -11.71 15.99 4.50
N ASN A 33 -12.02 16.48 5.70
CA ASN A 33 -12.09 15.63 6.89
C ASN A 33 -13.15 14.55 6.67
N CYS A 34 -12.91 13.33 7.14
CA CYS A 34 -13.86 12.21 7.17
C CYS A 34 -15.13 12.46 8.00
N THR A 35 -15.39 13.71 8.39
CA THR A 35 -16.60 14.13 9.11
C THR A 35 -17.81 14.08 8.19
N GLY A 36 -18.65 13.06 8.37
CA GLY A 36 -20.01 13.00 7.83
C GLY A 36 -20.32 11.83 6.89
N GLY A 37 -19.35 10.95 6.61
CA GLY A 37 -19.60 9.71 5.86
C GLY A 37 -20.03 8.56 6.76
N SER A 38 -20.79 7.61 6.24
CA SER A 38 -21.09 6.32 6.89
C SER A 38 -20.06 5.25 6.48
N GLY A 39 -18.81 5.70 6.32
CA GLY A 39 -17.80 5.13 5.45
C GLY A 39 -16.95 3.96 5.96
N ASP A 40 -16.12 3.43 5.07
CA ASP A 40 -14.91 2.63 5.33
C ASP A 40 -13.74 3.57 5.69
N TYR A 41 -12.83 3.16 6.57
CA TYR A 41 -11.82 4.02 7.20
C TYR A 41 -10.43 3.39 7.24
N SER A 42 -9.41 4.24 7.36
CA SER A 42 -8.06 3.76 7.63
C SER A 42 -7.93 3.17 9.04
N ASP A 43 -7.21 2.06 9.13
CA ASP A 43 -6.87 1.36 10.37
C ASP A 43 -5.47 1.65 10.93
N ALA A 44 -4.57 2.23 10.13
CA ALA A 44 -3.24 2.61 10.58
C ALA A 44 -3.28 3.67 11.68
N PRO A 45 -2.27 3.73 12.57
CA PRO A 45 -2.21 4.72 13.63
C PRO A 45 -2.40 6.14 13.13
N SER A 46 -3.10 6.98 13.90
CA SER A 46 -3.45 8.36 13.53
C SER A 46 -2.30 9.25 13.02
N SER A 47 -1.04 8.91 13.34
CA SER A 47 0.15 9.57 12.81
C SER A 47 0.28 9.45 11.28
N TYR A 48 -0.15 8.34 10.70
CA TYR A 48 -0.17 8.07 9.24
C TYR A 48 -1.24 8.87 8.49
N GLY A 49 -2.10 9.59 9.22
CA GLY A 49 -3.21 10.33 8.66
C GLY A 49 -4.40 9.45 8.29
N VAL A 50 -5.56 10.09 8.20
CA VAL A 50 -6.84 9.39 8.00
C VAL A 50 -7.15 9.28 6.50
N ALA A 51 -7.58 8.10 6.07
CA ALA A 51 -8.24 7.86 4.79
C ALA A 51 -9.65 7.34 5.04
N CYS A 52 -10.58 7.62 4.13
CA CYS A 52 -11.95 7.12 4.22
C CYS A 52 -12.67 7.12 2.87
N HIS A 53 -13.66 6.24 2.75
CA HIS A 53 -14.51 6.08 1.58
C HIS A 53 -15.98 6.04 1.99
N ASP A 54 -16.90 6.66 1.23
CA ASP A 54 -18.32 6.69 1.58
C ASP A 54 -19.07 5.41 1.15
N THR A 55 -18.55 4.68 0.17
CA THR A 55 -19.15 3.43 -0.34
C THR A 55 -18.17 2.62 -1.21
N ASN A 56 -18.24 1.29 -1.21
CA ASN A 56 -17.50 0.40 -2.13
C ASN A 56 -18.37 -0.16 -3.28
N ARG A 57 -19.54 0.43 -3.52
CA ARG A 57 -20.57 -0.11 -4.41
C ARG A 57 -20.08 -0.54 -5.79
N TRP A 58 -19.07 0.14 -6.32
CA TRP A 58 -18.55 -0.11 -7.66
C TRP A 58 -17.22 -0.87 -7.69
N GLN A 59 -16.44 -0.80 -6.62
CA GLN A 59 -15.16 -1.48 -6.47
C GLN A 59 -14.75 -1.57 -5.01
N GLN A 60 -14.08 -2.66 -4.69
CA GLN A 60 -13.53 -2.96 -3.37
C GLN A 60 -12.22 -3.75 -3.52
N LEU A 61 -11.41 -3.73 -2.48
CA LEU A 61 -10.26 -4.58 -2.30
C LEU A 61 -10.71 -6.00 -1.91
N GLY A 62 -10.03 -6.97 -2.51
CA GLY A 62 -10.25 -8.38 -2.30
C GLY A 62 -11.58 -8.89 -2.82
N ASN A 63 -12.07 -9.99 -2.26
CA ASN A 63 -13.26 -10.68 -2.77
C ASN A 63 -14.47 -10.39 -1.88
N SER A 64 -15.54 -9.88 -2.48
CA SER A 64 -16.81 -9.65 -1.78
C SER A 64 -17.59 -10.95 -1.61
N ASP A 65 -18.24 -11.15 -0.46
CA ASP A 65 -19.19 -12.27 -0.25
C ASP A 65 -20.47 -12.15 -1.12
N ALA A 66 -20.70 -11.01 -1.76
CA ALA A 66 -21.84 -10.74 -2.64
C ALA A 66 -21.45 -9.80 -3.79
N SER A 67 -22.07 -9.98 -4.96
CA SER A 67 -21.83 -9.12 -6.13
C SER A 67 -21.94 -7.62 -5.81
N LEU A 68 -21.04 -6.84 -6.37
CA LEU A 68 -21.09 -5.38 -6.33
C LEU A 68 -22.08 -4.87 -7.38
N PHE A 69 -23.12 -4.17 -6.92
CA PHE A 69 -24.17 -3.62 -7.77
C PHE A 69 -23.81 -2.16 -8.08
N GLY A 70 -23.20 -1.90 -9.24
CA GLY A 70 -22.89 -0.55 -9.73
C GLY A 70 -24.15 0.29 -9.99
N ASP A 71 -24.11 1.28 -10.87
CA ASP A 71 -25.23 2.23 -11.13
C ASP A 71 -26.45 1.65 -11.87
N SER A 72 -26.90 0.46 -11.49
CA SER A 72 -28.08 -0.20 -12.03
C SER A 72 -29.34 0.64 -11.76
N ILE A 73 -30.17 0.87 -12.78
CA ILE A 73 -31.50 1.50 -12.60
C ILE A 73 -32.53 0.50 -12.01
N SER A 74 -32.20 -0.79 -11.86
CA SER A 74 -33.18 -1.87 -11.64
C SER A 74 -33.00 -2.75 -10.41
N THR A 75 -31.89 -2.65 -9.67
CA THR A 75 -31.69 -3.36 -8.40
C THR A 75 -31.70 -2.37 -7.24
N ASN A 76 -32.01 -2.84 -6.03
CA ASN A 76 -32.11 -1.95 -4.86
C ASN A 76 -30.69 -1.58 -4.41
N ASP A 77 -30.17 -0.52 -5.03
CA ASP A 77 -28.88 0.16 -4.88
C ASP A 77 -28.48 0.57 -3.45
N ASN A 78 -29.30 0.27 -2.44
CA ASN A 78 -29.11 0.69 -1.06
C ASN A 78 -28.40 -0.36 -0.18
N ASN A 79 -28.09 -1.54 -0.71
CA ASN A 79 -27.42 -2.59 0.05
C ASN A 79 -25.91 -2.57 -0.27
N ASN A 80 -25.14 -1.91 0.59
CA ASN A 80 -23.71 -2.10 0.68
C ASN A 80 -23.45 -3.48 1.33
N VAL A 81 -23.27 -4.52 0.51
CA VAL A 81 -23.03 -5.91 0.95
C VAL A 81 -21.58 -6.36 0.76
N GLY A 82 -20.69 -5.46 0.35
CA GLY A 82 -19.29 -5.75 0.08
C GLY A 82 -18.33 -5.41 1.21
N TRP A 83 -18.67 -4.42 2.05
CA TRP A 83 -17.87 -4.13 3.23
C TRP A 83 -18.08 -5.21 4.28
N THR A 84 -16.98 -5.74 4.76
CA THR A 84 -16.84 -6.42 6.06
C THR A 84 -16.93 -5.44 7.24
N SER A 85 -17.74 -4.38 7.11
CA SER A 85 -18.15 -3.43 8.14
C SER A 85 -17.05 -2.92 9.09
N GLU A 86 -16.35 -1.87 8.68
CA GLU A 86 -15.72 -0.96 9.63
C GLU A 86 -16.74 -0.01 10.27
N SER A 87 -16.53 0.36 11.53
CA SER A 87 -17.46 1.24 12.25
C SER A 87 -16.80 2.51 12.80
N ALA A 88 -15.48 2.60 12.76
CA ALA A 88 -14.69 3.75 13.20
C ALA A 88 -13.27 3.69 12.62
N PRO A 89 -12.54 4.83 12.53
CA PRO A 89 -11.14 4.84 12.16
C PRO A 89 -10.23 4.15 13.21
N ASN A 90 -9.14 3.53 12.76
CA ASN A 90 -8.12 2.86 13.60
C ASN A 90 -8.65 1.61 14.34
N THR A 91 -9.52 0.82 13.73
CA THR A 91 -10.08 -0.40 14.33
C THR A 91 -9.93 -1.61 13.42
N VAL A 92 -8.91 -2.43 13.70
CA VAL A 92 -8.67 -3.72 13.02
C VAL A 92 -9.98 -4.46 12.76
N ASP A 93 -10.34 -4.56 11.50
CA ASP A 93 -11.56 -5.22 11.05
C ASP A 93 -11.24 -6.59 10.41
N SER A 94 -12.27 -7.33 10.02
CA SER A 94 -12.10 -8.62 9.33
C SER A 94 -12.00 -8.48 7.80
N GLY A 95 -11.83 -7.25 7.34
CA GLY A 95 -12.00 -6.77 6.00
C GLY A 95 -10.78 -6.56 5.18
N ASP A 96 -9.63 -6.40 5.82
CA ASP A 96 -8.32 -6.36 5.17
C ASP A 96 -8.01 -7.68 4.43
N ASN A 97 -8.55 -7.81 3.21
CA ASN A 97 -8.53 -9.05 2.44
C ASN A 97 -8.06 -8.86 1.00
N GLY A 98 -7.86 -7.62 0.54
CA GLY A 98 -7.42 -7.35 -0.82
C GLY A 98 -5.92 -7.34 -1.05
N VAL A 99 -5.07 -7.36 -0.02
CA VAL A 99 -3.62 -7.43 -0.21
C VAL A 99 -3.02 -8.66 0.44
N SER A 100 -2.11 -9.30 -0.30
CA SER A 100 -1.26 -10.38 0.19
C SER A 100 0.15 -10.24 -0.38
N TRP A 101 1.13 -10.91 0.23
CA TRP A 101 2.52 -10.84 -0.22
C TRP A 101 3.25 -12.17 -0.17
N ALA A 102 4.18 -12.32 -1.12
CA ALA A 102 5.12 -13.43 -1.21
C ALA A 102 6.54 -12.91 -1.00
N THR A 103 7.37 -13.68 -0.30
CA THR A 103 8.77 -13.35 -0.02
C THR A 103 9.71 -14.33 -0.69
N SER A 104 10.94 -13.88 -0.95
CA SER A 104 11.96 -14.68 -1.62
C SER A 104 13.36 -14.28 -1.19
N THR A 105 14.20 -15.27 -0.91
CA THR A 105 15.61 -15.07 -0.54
C THR A 105 16.51 -14.81 -1.74
N ASP A 106 16.10 -15.25 -2.94
CA ASP A 106 16.89 -15.26 -4.18
C ASP A 106 16.22 -14.51 -5.35
N GLY A 107 14.97 -14.06 -5.19
CA GLY A 107 14.16 -13.42 -6.22
C GLY A 107 13.58 -14.39 -7.26
N ILE A 108 13.83 -15.70 -7.11
CA ILE A 108 13.45 -16.74 -8.07
C ILE A 108 12.42 -17.69 -7.43
N THR A 109 12.69 -18.14 -6.21
CA THR A 109 11.84 -19.05 -5.45
C THR A 109 11.00 -18.23 -4.47
N TRP A 110 9.69 -18.26 -4.64
CA TRP A 110 8.76 -17.43 -3.88
C TRP A 110 7.94 -18.28 -2.90
N SER A 111 7.65 -17.72 -1.72
CA SER A 111 6.61 -18.25 -0.84
C SER A 111 5.24 -18.11 -1.50
N ASN A 112 4.21 -18.74 -0.91
CA ASN A 112 2.84 -18.47 -1.28
C ASN A 112 2.45 -17.06 -0.81
N PHE A 113 1.62 -16.38 -1.60
CA PHE A 113 0.96 -15.14 -1.20
C PHE A 113 0.09 -15.39 0.03
N ASN A 114 0.32 -14.60 1.08
CA ASN A 114 -0.46 -14.59 2.33
C ASN A 114 -0.25 -13.23 3.04
N GLN A 115 -0.84 -13.07 4.23
CA GLN A 115 -0.74 -11.85 5.04
C GLN A 115 0.11 -12.04 6.32
N SER A 116 0.97 -13.05 6.37
CA SER A 116 1.70 -13.44 7.60
C SER A 116 3.20 -13.67 7.43
N ASN A 117 3.72 -13.62 6.20
CA ASN A 117 5.16 -13.76 5.97
C ASN A 117 5.91 -12.53 6.51
N ASP A 118 6.96 -12.76 7.30
CA ASP A 118 7.89 -11.68 7.67
C ASP A 118 8.64 -11.16 6.44
N LEU A 119 8.86 -9.85 6.39
CA LEU A 119 9.75 -9.24 5.41
C LEU A 119 11.19 -9.28 5.96
N VAL A 120 12.14 -9.75 5.15
CA VAL A 120 13.53 -9.89 5.58
C VAL A 120 14.39 -8.84 4.88
N GLN A 121 15.13 -8.03 5.64
CA GLN A 121 16.01 -7.00 5.09
C GLN A 121 17.00 -7.55 4.06
N GLY A 122 17.07 -6.89 2.90
CA GLY A 122 17.94 -7.26 1.78
C GLY A 122 17.41 -8.43 0.92
N GLU A 123 16.30 -9.05 1.29
CA GLU A 123 15.60 -10.06 0.50
C GLU A 123 14.50 -9.43 -0.36
N PHE A 124 13.66 -10.23 -0.99
CA PHE A 124 12.66 -9.76 -1.93
C PHE A 124 11.24 -9.99 -1.43
N VAL A 125 10.35 -9.07 -1.79
CA VAL A 125 8.90 -9.17 -1.61
C VAL A 125 8.18 -8.86 -2.92
N LYS A 126 7.03 -9.49 -3.13
CA LYS A 126 6.02 -9.15 -4.14
C LYS A 126 4.69 -9.00 -3.45
N PHE A 127 3.95 -7.97 -3.83
CA PHE A 127 2.58 -7.76 -3.39
C PHE A 127 1.62 -8.24 -4.48
N GLN A 128 0.51 -8.81 -4.05
CA GLN A 128 -0.67 -9.10 -4.84
C GLN A 128 -1.80 -8.22 -4.32
N VAL A 129 -2.50 -7.57 -5.23
CA VAL A 129 -3.71 -6.77 -4.96
C VAL A 129 -4.85 -7.43 -5.69
N ASP A 130 -5.80 -7.94 -4.92
CA ASP A 130 -7.05 -8.45 -5.43
C ASP A 130 -8.07 -7.31 -5.44
N VAL A 131 -8.81 -7.19 -6.53
CA VAL A 131 -9.83 -6.15 -6.71
C VAL A 131 -11.08 -6.82 -7.24
N GLN A 132 -12.18 -6.62 -6.51
CA GLN A 132 -13.52 -6.92 -7.00
C GLN A 132 -14.16 -5.61 -7.48
N ARG A 133 -14.86 -5.66 -8.61
CA ARG A 133 -15.59 -4.52 -9.18
C ARG A 133 -16.97 -4.93 -9.65
N SER A 134 -17.84 -3.95 -9.83
CA SER A 134 -19.08 -4.15 -10.58
C SER A 134 -18.79 -4.17 -12.08
N ALA A 135 -19.49 -5.01 -12.84
CA ALA A 135 -19.53 -4.93 -14.29
C ALA A 135 -20.35 -3.71 -14.81
N GLU A 136 -21.05 -3.00 -13.92
CA GLU A 136 -21.83 -1.80 -14.25
C GLU A 136 -21.08 -0.49 -13.94
N GLY A 137 -21.52 0.60 -14.56
CA GLY A 137 -20.97 1.95 -14.36
C GLY A 137 -20.37 2.54 -15.62
N ASN A 138 -20.28 3.88 -15.64
CA ASN A 138 -19.75 4.66 -16.77
C ASN A 138 -18.31 5.12 -16.59
N HIS A 139 -17.70 4.87 -15.44
CA HIS A 139 -16.33 5.30 -15.19
C HIS A 139 -15.34 4.44 -16.02
N LYS A 140 -14.18 4.97 -16.36
CA LYS A 140 -13.20 4.38 -17.29
C LYS A 140 -12.36 3.29 -16.64
N TYR A 141 -11.91 3.49 -15.41
CA TYR A 141 -11.01 2.56 -14.75
C TYR A 141 -11.06 2.65 -13.23
N ASP A 142 -10.73 1.53 -12.61
CA ASP A 142 -10.47 1.43 -11.18
C ASP A 142 -8.95 1.59 -10.96
N GLU A 143 -8.51 2.60 -10.20
CA GLU A 143 -7.11 2.79 -9.78
C GLU A 143 -6.91 2.17 -8.39
N TYR A 144 -5.90 1.30 -8.26
CA TYR A 144 -5.45 0.75 -6.98
C TYR A 144 -4.01 1.17 -6.71
N LYS A 145 -3.71 1.43 -5.43
CA LYS A 145 -2.38 1.93 -5.03
C LYS A 145 -2.01 1.51 -3.63
N LEU A 146 -0.75 1.12 -3.46
CA LEU A 146 -0.16 0.68 -2.19
C LEU A 146 1.00 1.60 -1.79
N TRP A 147 1.02 1.99 -0.52
CA TRP A 147 2.10 2.71 0.13
C TRP A 147 2.66 1.89 1.27
N LEU A 148 3.98 1.84 1.43
CA LEU A 148 4.66 1.10 2.47
C LEU A 148 5.72 1.97 3.15
N ASP A 149 5.55 2.25 4.44
CA ASP A 149 6.53 3.04 5.20
C ASP A 149 7.73 2.17 5.59
N TRP A 150 8.69 2.05 4.67
CA TRP A 150 9.91 1.27 4.90
C TRP A 150 10.72 1.75 6.11
N PHE A 151 10.60 3.02 6.51
CA PHE A 151 11.52 3.64 7.47
C PHE A 151 10.88 4.00 8.80
N GLY A 152 9.59 3.72 8.99
CA GLY A 152 8.86 4.01 10.22
C GLY A 152 8.86 5.49 10.55
N ASN A 153 8.66 6.34 9.55
CA ASN A 153 8.56 7.79 9.71
C ASN A 153 7.12 8.23 10.03
N ASP A 154 6.19 7.28 10.12
CA ASP A 154 4.78 7.46 10.44
C ASP A 154 4.02 8.32 9.42
N THR A 155 4.42 8.28 8.16
CA THR A 155 3.74 9.00 7.08
C THR A 155 3.70 8.17 5.80
N PHE A 156 2.61 8.28 5.05
CA PHE A 156 2.57 7.80 3.67
C PHE A 156 2.76 8.95 2.70
N ASN A 157 3.77 8.84 1.85
CA ASN A 157 4.04 9.81 0.80
C ASN A 157 4.41 9.10 -0.52
N GLU A 158 4.59 9.88 -1.59
CA GLU A 158 4.80 9.30 -2.93
C GLU A 158 6.12 8.53 -3.11
N THR A 159 7.09 8.65 -2.20
CA THR A 159 8.27 7.77 -2.20
C THR A 159 8.00 6.39 -1.64
N ASP A 160 6.88 6.22 -0.94
CA ASP A 160 6.50 4.97 -0.27
C ASP A 160 5.65 4.08 -1.18
N VAL A 161 5.33 4.55 -2.40
CA VAL A 161 4.52 3.81 -3.35
C VAL A 161 5.26 2.56 -3.82
N VAL A 162 4.72 1.39 -3.50
CA VAL A 162 5.26 0.08 -3.91
C VAL A 162 4.49 -0.50 -5.09
N MET A 163 3.26 -0.03 -5.32
CA MET A 163 2.43 -0.45 -6.43
C MET A 163 1.42 0.65 -6.77
N ASN A 164 1.23 0.91 -8.06
CA ASN A 164 0.17 1.76 -8.58
C ASN A 164 -0.25 1.20 -9.94
N GLY A 165 -1.53 0.89 -10.10
CA GLY A 165 -2.07 0.36 -11.34
C GLY A 165 -3.53 0.74 -11.53
N SER A 166 -4.00 0.56 -12.76
CA SER A 166 -5.37 0.83 -13.16
C SER A 166 -5.95 -0.35 -13.91
N TRP A 167 -7.20 -0.69 -13.65
CA TRP A 167 -7.94 -1.72 -14.38
C TRP A 167 -9.06 -1.08 -15.19
N MET A 168 -8.92 -1.12 -16.51
CA MET A 168 -9.89 -0.52 -17.44
C MET A 168 -11.22 -1.28 -17.40
N LYS A 169 -12.34 -0.56 -17.41
CA LYS A 169 -13.68 -1.18 -17.37
C LYS A 169 -14.02 -2.00 -18.60
N ASN A 170 -13.45 -1.68 -19.75
CA ASN A 170 -13.62 -2.46 -20.99
C ASN A 170 -12.59 -3.60 -21.13
N GLU A 171 -11.78 -3.91 -20.11
CA GLU A 171 -10.79 -4.99 -20.16
C GLU A 171 -11.10 -6.09 -19.13
N ASP A 172 -10.76 -7.34 -19.42
CA ASP A 172 -10.70 -8.39 -18.40
C ASP A 172 -9.47 -8.23 -17.48
N SER A 173 -9.33 -9.10 -16.48
CA SER A 173 -8.23 -9.06 -15.52
C SER A 173 -6.85 -9.35 -16.13
N ASP A 174 -6.80 -9.92 -17.33
CA ASP A 174 -5.58 -10.14 -18.11
C ASP A 174 -5.22 -8.92 -19.00
N GLY A 175 -6.04 -7.86 -18.99
CA GLY A 175 -5.85 -6.65 -19.79
C GLY A 175 -6.29 -6.81 -21.24
N VAL A 176 -7.18 -7.77 -21.53
CA VAL A 176 -7.74 -7.97 -22.88
C VAL A 176 -9.05 -7.20 -23.02
N GLU A 177 -9.12 -6.35 -24.04
CA GLU A 177 -10.32 -5.57 -24.32
C GLU A 177 -11.51 -6.46 -24.71
N PHE A 178 -12.64 -6.23 -24.04
CA PHE A 178 -13.92 -6.85 -24.33
C PHE A 178 -14.56 -6.24 -25.59
N THR A 179 -14.77 -7.08 -26.60
CA THR A 179 -15.35 -6.66 -27.90
C THR A 179 -16.79 -7.13 -28.10
N GLY A 180 -17.39 -7.75 -27.07
CA GLY A 180 -18.75 -8.26 -27.12
C GLY A 180 -19.82 -7.18 -26.97
N THR A 181 -21.07 -7.61 -27.03
CA THR A 181 -22.24 -6.76 -26.78
C THR A 181 -23.05 -7.37 -25.65
N LEU A 182 -23.33 -6.57 -24.62
CA LEU A 182 -24.16 -6.94 -23.47
C LEU A 182 -25.48 -6.16 -23.51
N THR A 183 -26.32 -6.34 -22.49
CA THR A 183 -27.55 -5.53 -22.35
C THR A 183 -27.22 -4.06 -22.10
N SER A 184 -28.20 -3.16 -22.24
CA SER A 184 -27.97 -1.70 -22.24
C SER A 184 -27.31 -1.14 -20.99
N ASN A 185 -27.39 -1.83 -19.84
CA ASN A 185 -26.85 -1.34 -18.56
C ASN A 185 -25.32 -1.49 -18.45
N PHE A 186 -24.68 -2.19 -19.38
CA PHE A 186 -23.23 -2.42 -19.41
C PHE A 186 -22.51 -1.52 -20.41
N TYR A 187 -23.23 -0.65 -21.12
CA TYR A 187 -22.61 0.27 -22.07
C TYR A 187 -22.02 1.48 -21.35
N ASN A 188 -20.72 1.67 -21.52
CA ASN A 188 -19.93 2.72 -20.90
C ASN A 188 -19.78 3.90 -21.87
N ASN A 189 -20.41 5.01 -21.52
CA ASN A 189 -20.42 6.21 -22.36
C ASN A 189 -19.05 6.91 -22.41
N ASP A 190 -18.25 6.82 -21.34
CA ASP A 190 -16.96 7.48 -21.26
C ASP A 190 -15.88 6.75 -22.08
N LEU A 191 -16.03 5.43 -22.25
CA LEU A 191 -15.19 4.58 -23.11
C LEU A 191 -15.77 4.38 -24.52
N GLN A 192 -17.05 4.66 -24.73
CA GLN A 192 -17.81 4.30 -25.94
C GLN A 192 -17.78 2.80 -26.26
N ALA A 193 -17.69 1.96 -25.22
CA ALA A 193 -17.55 0.50 -25.30
C ALA A 193 -18.47 -0.18 -24.27
N PHE A 194 -18.60 -1.51 -24.36
CA PHE A 194 -19.22 -2.28 -23.27
C PHE A 194 -18.18 -2.59 -22.20
N ASN A 195 -18.58 -2.51 -20.94
CA ASN A 195 -17.77 -3.00 -19.84
C ASN A 195 -17.51 -4.51 -20.03
N SER A 196 -16.32 -4.94 -19.61
CA SER A 196 -16.00 -6.34 -19.46
C SER A 196 -16.88 -6.96 -18.38
N PRO A 197 -17.40 -8.19 -18.58
CA PRO A 197 -18.13 -8.91 -17.54
C PRO A 197 -17.22 -9.49 -16.45
N ASP A 198 -15.89 -9.30 -16.57
CA ASP A 198 -14.95 -9.74 -15.54
C ASP A 198 -14.96 -8.78 -14.35
N GLU A 199 -15.28 -9.33 -13.19
CA GLU A 199 -15.56 -8.60 -11.95
C GLU A 199 -14.49 -8.81 -10.89
N PHE A 200 -13.54 -9.71 -11.09
CA PHE A 200 -12.44 -9.95 -10.15
C PHE A 200 -11.09 -10.00 -10.87
N GLY A 201 -10.08 -9.32 -10.32
CA GLY A 201 -8.73 -9.32 -10.86
C GLY A 201 -7.67 -9.35 -9.78
N SER A 202 -6.60 -10.12 -10.03
CA SER A 202 -5.41 -10.19 -9.18
C SER A 202 -4.22 -9.54 -9.87
N PHE A 203 -3.69 -8.48 -9.29
CA PHE A 203 -2.60 -7.69 -9.84
C PHE A 203 -1.34 -7.86 -9.01
N PHE A 204 -0.17 -7.84 -9.64
CA PHE A 204 1.10 -8.13 -8.97
C PHE A 204 2.11 -6.99 -9.09
N SER A 205 2.81 -6.69 -8.00
CA SER A 205 3.95 -5.79 -8.02
C SER A 205 5.15 -6.45 -8.71
N ASN A 206 6.12 -5.62 -9.11
CA ASN A 206 7.47 -6.12 -9.39
C ASN A 206 8.09 -6.69 -8.10
N ALA A 207 9.15 -7.51 -8.24
CA ALA A 207 9.96 -7.89 -7.09
C ALA A 207 10.65 -6.66 -6.51
N ILE A 208 10.41 -6.38 -5.23
CA ILE A 208 11.01 -5.26 -4.50
C ILE A 208 12.03 -5.82 -3.54
N GLN A 209 13.24 -5.29 -3.56
CA GLN A 209 14.22 -5.62 -2.52
C GLN A 209 13.90 -4.84 -1.26
N VAL A 210 13.66 -5.54 -0.14
CA VAL A 210 13.44 -4.92 1.16
C VAL A 210 14.70 -4.12 1.53
N PRO A 211 14.60 -2.79 1.77
CA PRO A 211 15.77 -1.97 2.06
C PRO A 211 16.54 -2.48 3.27
N ILE A 212 17.88 -2.52 3.18
CA ILE A 212 18.74 -3.01 4.28
C ILE A 212 18.67 -2.13 5.53
N ASN A 213 18.19 -0.91 5.37
CA ASN A 213 18.03 0.10 6.40
C ASN A 213 16.55 0.38 6.73
N SER A 214 15.63 -0.51 6.35
CA SER A 214 14.23 -0.41 6.78
C SER A 214 14.13 -0.51 8.31
N ILE A 215 12.98 -0.11 8.86
CA ILE A 215 12.67 -0.37 10.26
C ILE A 215 12.71 -1.88 10.56
N LEU A 216 13.01 -2.25 11.81
CA LEU A 216 12.86 -3.60 12.33
C LEU A 216 11.63 -3.64 13.24
N GLY A 217 10.85 -4.72 13.14
CA GLY A 217 9.55 -4.84 13.80
C GLY A 217 8.42 -4.39 12.90
N GLU A 218 7.39 -3.81 13.49
CA GLU A 218 6.18 -3.39 12.79
C GLU A 218 6.46 -2.24 11.79
N LEU A 219 5.93 -2.39 10.58
CA LEU A 219 5.75 -1.32 9.60
C LEU A 219 4.31 -1.32 9.10
N TRP A 220 3.85 -0.20 8.57
CA TRP A 220 2.50 -0.04 8.06
C TRP A 220 2.46 0.05 6.54
N MET A 221 1.45 -0.60 5.97
CA MET A 221 1.06 -0.49 4.58
C MET A 221 -0.34 0.08 4.50
N ARG A 222 -0.59 0.91 3.48
CA ARG A 222 -1.94 1.30 3.09
C ARG A 222 -2.22 0.84 1.67
N ALA A 223 -3.38 0.24 1.45
CA ALA A 223 -3.91 -0.03 0.15
C ALA A 223 -5.19 0.79 -0.06
N ARG A 224 -5.40 1.30 -1.26
CA ARG A 224 -6.64 1.97 -1.63
C ARG A 224 -7.04 1.56 -3.04
N VAL A 225 -8.34 1.48 -3.27
CA VAL A 225 -8.94 1.39 -4.60
C VAL A 225 -9.99 2.48 -4.76
N ILE A 226 -10.03 3.14 -5.91
CA ILE A 226 -11.09 4.08 -6.32
C ILE A 226 -11.34 3.95 -7.81
N CYS A 227 -12.46 4.46 -8.32
CA CYS A 227 -12.53 4.74 -9.74
C CYS A 227 -12.06 6.15 -10.09
N GLU A 228 -11.73 6.38 -11.36
CA GLU A 228 -11.17 7.63 -11.83
C GLU A 228 -12.12 8.83 -11.66
N ASN A 229 -13.44 8.59 -11.63
CA ASN A 229 -14.41 9.65 -11.36
C ASN A 229 -14.32 10.21 -9.94
N SER A 230 -13.64 9.51 -9.02
CA SER A 230 -13.32 10.01 -7.68
C SER A 230 -12.00 10.77 -7.58
N LEU A 231 -11.17 10.75 -8.62
CA LEU A 231 -9.99 11.60 -8.69
C LEU A 231 -10.44 13.04 -8.89
N ASN A 232 -10.17 13.90 -7.90
CA ASN A 232 -10.53 15.32 -7.98
C ASN A 232 -9.81 15.99 -9.15
N THR A 233 -10.51 16.86 -9.88
CA THR A 233 -10.02 17.63 -11.03
C THR A 233 -8.76 18.49 -10.79
N SER A 234 -8.38 18.75 -9.53
CA SER A 234 -7.17 19.53 -9.19
C SER A 234 -5.91 18.69 -8.99
N SER A 235 -6.04 17.38 -8.74
CA SER A 235 -4.93 16.44 -8.59
C SER A 235 -5.39 15.09 -9.12
N VAL A 236 -4.94 14.74 -10.33
CA VAL A 236 -5.28 13.49 -11.04
C VAL A 236 -4.53 12.29 -10.43
N GLN A 237 -4.42 12.24 -9.11
CA GLN A 237 -3.61 11.28 -8.38
C GLN A 237 -4.37 10.78 -7.16
N LEU A 238 -4.41 9.47 -7.01
CA LEU A 238 -4.86 8.79 -5.81
C LEU A 238 -3.85 9.04 -4.67
N LEU A 239 -4.33 9.64 -3.58
CA LEU A 239 -3.54 10.01 -2.40
C LEU A 239 -3.73 8.99 -1.25
N ALA A 240 -2.70 8.85 -0.41
CA ALA A 240 -2.73 7.93 0.74
C ALA A 240 -3.69 8.37 1.85
N THR A 241 -4.04 9.65 1.92
CA THR A 241 -4.90 10.22 2.97
C THR A 241 -6.04 11.02 2.36
N GLY A 242 -7.11 11.18 3.13
CA GLY A 242 -8.27 11.97 2.76
C GLY A 242 -9.47 11.15 2.32
N TYR A 243 -10.56 11.86 2.06
CA TYR A 243 -11.85 11.29 1.69
C TYR A 243 -11.97 11.09 0.17
N TYR A 244 -12.46 9.92 -0.23
CA TYR A 244 -13.06 9.69 -1.54
C TYR A 244 -14.50 9.24 -1.39
N HIS A 245 -15.34 9.54 -2.38
CA HIS A 245 -16.74 9.13 -2.34
C HIS A 245 -16.90 7.61 -2.47
N GLN A 246 -16.05 6.96 -3.28
CA GLN A 246 -16.20 5.55 -3.61
C GLN A 246 -14.88 4.81 -3.49
N GLY A 247 -14.96 3.49 -3.29
CA GLY A 247 -13.83 2.58 -3.14
C GLY A 247 -13.68 2.07 -1.72
N GLU A 248 -12.47 1.65 -1.41
CA GLU A 248 -12.09 1.06 -0.12
C GLU A 248 -10.64 1.43 0.22
N VAL A 249 -10.36 1.48 1.52
CA VAL A 249 -9.03 1.58 2.11
C VAL A 249 -8.83 0.39 3.05
N GLU A 250 -7.64 -0.20 3.01
CA GLU A 250 -7.22 -1.26 3.93
C GLU A 250 -5.82 -0.90 4.46
N ASP A 251 -5.55 -1.17 5.73
CA ASP A 251 -4.25 -0.88 6.36
C ASP A 251 -3.66 -2.12 7.04
N TYR A 252 -2.44 -2.48 6.66
CA TYR A 252 -1.79 -3.70 7.14
C TYR A 252 -0.59 -3.40 8.02
N ALA A 253 -0.52 -4.07 9.17
CA ALA A 253 0.68 -4.14 9.99
C ALA A 253 1.56 -5.32 9.55
N LEU A 254 2.70 -5.04 8.93
CA LEU A 254 3.69 -6.04 8.52
C LEU A 254 4.85 -6.07 9.50
N ASN A 255 5.57 -7.20 9.56
CA ASN A 255 6.75 -7.34 10.40
C ASN A 255 8.01 -7.45 9.55
N VAL A 256 9.02 -6.64 9.87
CA VAL A 256 10.36 -6.70 9.28
C VAL A 256 11.36 -7.30 10.24
N VAL A 257 12.09 -8.30 9.77
CA VAL A 257 13.18 -8.94 10.49
C VAL A 257 14.51 -8.71 9.80
N ASN A 258 15.58 -8.71 10.60
CA ASN A 258 16.92 -8.66 10.07
C ASN A 258 17.26 -10.02 9.43
N LYS A 259 18.05 -10.00 8.35
CA LYS A 259 18.62 -11.20 7.78
C LYS A 259 19.61 -11.82 8.77
N VAL A 260 19.16 -12.81 9.53
CA VAL A 260 20.04 -13.58 10.39
C VAL A 260 20.91 -14.44 9.47
N SER A 261 22.24 -14.22 9.52
CA SER A 261 23.19 -15.03 8.76
C SER A 261 22.95 -16.51 9.03
N GLU A 262 22.68 -17.27 7.97
CA GLU A 262 22.21 -18.66 8.01
C GLU A 262 23.05 -19.57 8.92
N PRO A 263 22.49 -20.71 9.39
CA PRO A 263 23.19 -21.68 10.25
C PRO A 263 24.56 -22.09 9.73
N GLY A 264 24.79 -22.04 8.41
CA GLY A 264 26.08 -22.30 7.78
C GLY A 264 27.22 -21.47 8.35
N THR A 265 27.00 -20.19 8.66
CA THR A 265 27.99 -19.31 9.29
C THR A 265 28.31 -19.75 10.72
N ALA A 266 27.30 -20.10 11.51
CA ALA A 266 27.48 -20.62 12.86
C ALA A 266 28.19 -22.00 12.86
N ILE A 267 27.90 -22.85 11.87
CA ILE A 267 28.59 -24.12 11.64
C ILE A 267 30.05 -23.88 11.23
N LEU A 268 30.32 -22.87 10.39
CA LEU A 268 31.69 -22.52 9.99
C LEU A 268 32.49 -21.96 11.17
N PHE A 269 31.90 -21.07 11.96
CA PHE A 269 32.55 -20.56 13.18
C PHE A 269 32.77 -21.65 14.22
N SER A 270 31.80 -22.55 14.43
CA SER A 270 31.94 -23.66 15.38
C SER A 270 32.98 -24.69 14.91
N THR A 271 33.06 -25.02 13.62
CA THR A 271 34.09 -25.92 13.08
C THR A 271 35.49 -25.33 13.18
N VAL A 272 35.66 -24.03 12.93
CA VAL A 272 36.95 -23.33 13.15
C VAL A 272 37.35 -23.33 14.63
N LEU A 273 36.40 -23.05 15.54
CA LEU A 273 36.63 -23.11 16.99
C LEU A 273 37.02 -24.52 17.46
N LEU A 274 36.32 -25.56 17.00
CA LEU A 274 36.67 -26.96 17.29
C LEU A 274 38.06 -27.32 16.75
N GLY A 275 38.40 -26.90 15.53
CA GLY A 275 39.72 -27.11 14.94
C GLY A 275 40.84 -26.47 15.76
N LEU A 276 40.64 -25.25 16.26
CA LEU A 276 41.59 -24.56 17.12
C LEU A 276 41.74 -25.22 18.50
N MET A 277 40.65 -25.70 19.10
CA MET A 277 40.70 -26.43 20.38
C MET A 277 41.42 -27.77 20.25
N LEU A 278 41.21 -28.50 19.16
CA LEU A 278 41.91 -29.76 18.89
C LEU A 278 43.40 -29.55 18.62
N ARG A 279 43.78 -28.42 17.99
CA ARG A 279 45.18 -28.06 17.75
C ARG A 279 45.93 -27.72 19.06
N ARG A 280 45.23 -27.16 20.05
CA ARG A 280 45.78 -26.86 21.38
C ARG A 280 46.19 -28.12 22.18
N LYS A 281 45.54 -29.27 21.94
CA LYS A 281 45.88 -30.55 22.59
C LYS A 281 47.12 -31.26 22.01
N LYS A 282 47.66 -30.83 20.86
CA LYS A 282 48.87 -31.42 20.27
C LYS A 282 50.18 -30.76 20.70
N HIS A 283 50.11 -29.64 21.44
CA HIS A 283 51.27 -28.88 21.90
C HIS A 283 51.36 -28.78 23.44
N ALA A 284 50.68 -29.66 24.16
CA ALA A 284 50.81 -29.86 25.60
C ALA A 284 51.41 -31.24 25.88
#